data_AF-A0A1A8SD10-F1
#
_entry.id   AF-A0A1A8SD10-F1
#
_cell.length_a   1.000
_cell.length_b   1.000
_cell.length_c   1.000
_cell.angle_alpha   90.00
_cell.angle_beta   90.00
_cell.angle_gamma   90.00
#
_symmetry.space_group_name_H-M   'P 1'
#
loop_
_entity.id
_entity.type
_entity.pdbx_description
1 polymer ?
#
loop_
_entity_poly.entity_id
_entity_poly.type
_entity_poly.pdbx_seq_one_letter_code
_entity_poly.pdbx_strand_id
1 'polypeptide(L)'
;SKRVDIQKKRFYLDVKQSVRGRFLKIAEVWIGRGRHDNIRKSKLTLSMSMAPALRYSLGDFIDYYARIGLRGGPGPAPHPSDEQGTNGQGRGHDARRKVREQHVTPSPAGSVGSDDHAHRVLKSEFIERDNRKYFLDLKENQRGRFLRIRQTVSKGHGSMGYYGQGIEQTIVLPAQGLIEFRDALSQLIEDYGDEDADEHGRTGSRNRLDSPELPEAASFRVDNKRFYFDVGSNRYGVFLKISEVRQPYRNTITVPLKAWARFGENFIRYEEEMRRIFSCHKEKRTEVRQDSLEQDD
;
A
#
# COMPACT_ATOMS: atom_id res chain seq x y z
N SER A 1 -9.66 -11.31 -10.63
CA SER A 1 -8.33 -11.34 -10.00
C SER A 1 -7.30 -11.58 -11.09
N LYS A 2 -6.20 -10.82 -11.10
CA LYS A 2 -5.10 -10.95 -12.06
C LYS A 2 -3.78 -11.09 -11.30
N ARG A 3 -2.82 -11.81 -11.89
CA ARG A 3 -1.45 -11.95 -11.36
C ARG A 3 -0.47 -11.42 -12.40
N VAL A 4 0.47 -10.58 -11.94
CA VAL A 4 1.55 -10.05 -12.78
C VAL A 4 2.88 -10.39 -12.10
N ASP A 5 3.73 -11.15 -12.80
CA ASP A 5 5.05 -11.52 -12.31
C ASP A 5 6.08 -10.60 -12.99
N ILE A 6 6.81 -9.82 -12.20
CA ILE A 6 7.77 -8.82 -12.69
C ILE A 6 9.09 -9.00 -11.94
N GLN A 7 10.14 -9.42 -12.66
CA GLN A 7 11.44 -9.76 -12.07
C GLN A 7 11.30 -10.75 -10.89
N LYS A 8 11.74 -10.37 -9.69
CA LYS A 8 11.65 -11.17 -8.46
C LYS A 8 10.40 -10.84 -7.62
N LYS A 9 9.40 -10.18 -8.21
CA LYS A 9 8.16 -9.75 -7.55
C LYS A 9 6.92 -10.32 -8.23
N ARG A 10 5.91 -10.62 -7.43
CA ARG A 10 4.56 -11.07 -7.82
C ARG A 10 3.56 -10.04 -7.34
N PHE A 11 2.73 -9.56 -8.24
CA PHE A 11 1.63 -8.65 -7.95
C PHE A 11 0.31 -9.39 -8.12
N TYR A 12 -0.54 -9.35 -7.10
CA TYR A 12 -1.91 -9.86 -7.15
C TYR A 12 -2.86 -8.69 -7.14
N LEU A 13 -3.71 -8.59 -8.16
CA LEU A 13 -4.72 -7.55 -8.33
C LEU A 13 -6.09 -8.20 -8.14
N ASP A 14 -6.71 -7.95 -6.99
CA ASP A 14 -8.01 -8.49 -6.62
C ASP A 14 -9.05 -7.38 -6.55
N VAL A 15 -10.07 -7.43 -7.42
CA VAL A 15 -11.29 -6.66 -7.21
C VAL A 15 -12.09 -7.33 -6.11
N LYS A 16 -12.52 -6.54 -5.13
CA LYS A 16 -13.33 -6.95 -3.99
C LYS A 16 -14.49 -5.98 -3.85
N GLN A 17 -15.58 -6.47 -3.28
CA GLN A 17 -16.73 -5.64 -2.94
C GLN A 17 -16.84 -5.49 -1.43
N SER A 18 -17.24 -4.31 -1.01
CA SER A 18 -17.63 -3.99 0.37
C SER A 18 -18.93 -3.21 0.34
N VAL A 19 -19.48 -2.93 1.52
CA VAL A 19 -20.63 -2.02 1.69
C VAL A 19 -20.39 -0.62 1.11
N ARG A 20 -19.13 -0.20 0.94
CA ARG A 20 -18.75 1.09 0.35
C ARG A 20 -18.57 1.04 -1.17
N GLY A 21 -18.96 -0.05 -1.81
CA GLY A 21 -18.71 -0.32 -3.23
C GLY A 21 -17.47 -1.16 -3.49
N ARG A 22 -17.10 -1.24 -4.77
CA ARG A 22 -16.01 -2.07 -5.27
C ARG A 22 -14.65 -1.37 -5.12
N PHE A 23 -13.64 -2.15 -4.78
CA PHE A 23 -12.27 -1.66 -4.65
C PHE A 23 -11.25 -2.67 -5.16
N LEU A 24 -10.15 -2.15 -5.68
CA LEU A 24 -8.98 -2.91 -6.10
C LEU A 24 -8.02 -3.06 -4.92
N LYS A 25 -7.64 -4.30 -4.62
CA LYS A 25 -6.55 -4.64 -3.69
C LYS A 25 -5.34 -5.13 -4.49
N ILE A 26 -4.23 -4.43 -4.36
CA ILE A 26 -2.96 -4.80 -4.98
C ILE A 26 -2.03 -5.31 -3.89
N ALA A 27 -1.55 -6.55 -4.01
CA ALA A 27 -0.56 -7.12 -3.10
C ALA A 27 0.76 -7.39 -3.84
N GLU A 28 1.87 -6.92 -3.29
CA GLU A 28 3.22 -7.15 -3.79
C GLU A 28 3.91 -8.19 -2.91
N VAL A 29 4.51 -9.21 -3.54
CA VAL A 29 5.20 -10.31 -2.87
C VAL A 29 6.56 -10.54 -3.53
N TRP A 30 7.63 -10.59 -2.74
CA TRP A 30 8.96 -10.98 -3.22
C TRP A 30 9.09 -12.51 -3.34
N ILE A 31 9.71 -13.01 -4.41
CA ILE A 31 9.78 -14.44 -4.78
C ILE A 31 11.23 -14.96 -4.86
N GLY A 32 12.24 -14.13 -4.56
CA GLY A 32 13.64 -14.56 -4.66
C GLY A 32 13.98 -15.69 -3.67
N ARG A 33 14.66 -16.75 -4.13
CA ARG A 33 15.25 -17.79 -3.27
C ARG A 33 16.46 -17.21 -2.53
N GLY A 34 16.34 -17.02 -1.22
CA GLY A 34 17.45 -16.57 -0.36
C GLY A 34 16.97 -15.72 0.82
N ARG A 35 17.07 -16.30 2.02
CA ARG A 35 16.54 -15.88 3.34
C ARG A 35 15.02 -15.98 3.52
N HIS A 36 14.67 -16.91 4.39
CA HIS A 36 13.35 -17.14 4.95
C HIS A 36 12.93 -16.08 5.98
N ASP A 37 13.61 -14.94 6.03
CA ASP A 37 13.44 -13.94 7.08
C ASP A 37 12.87 -12.67 6.45
N ASN A 38 11.56 -12.48 6.63
CA ASN A 38 10.75 -11.36 6.15
C ASN A 38 10.53 -11.29 4.63
N ILE A 39 9.64 -12.14 4.11
CA ILE A 39 8.87 -11.81 2.89
C ILE A 39 8.16 -10.48 3.15
N ARG A 40 8.74 -9.36 2.70
CA ARG A 40 8.09 -8.06 2.72
C ARG A 40 6.87 -8.15 1.81
N LYS A 41 5.69 -8.30 2.41
CA LYS A 41 4.39 -8.22 1.73
C LYS A 41 3.89 -6.79 1.84
N SER A 42 3.96 -6.03 0.76
CA SER A 42 3.33 -4.72 0.65
C SER A 42 1.93 -4.86 0.08
N LYS A 43 1.04 -3.92 0.42
CA LYS A 43 -0.30 -3.85 -0.15
C LYS A 43 -0.72 -2.41 -0.37
N LEU A 44 -1.55 -2.21 -1.38
CA LEU A 44 -2.23 -0.97 -1.69
C LEU A 44 -3.71 -1.27 -1.93
N THR A 45 -4.60 -0.40 -1.43
CA THR A 45 -6.03 -0.47 -1.74
C THR A 45 -6.47 0.79 -2.45
N LEU A 46 -7.23 0.66 -3.53
CA LEU A 46 -7.67 1.76 -4.37
C LEU A 46 -9.15 1.56 -4.74
N SER A 47 -9.96 2.62 -4.68
CA SER A 47 -11.37 2.54 -5.12
C SER A 47 -11.43 2.17 -6.61
N MET A 48 -12.40 1.34 -7.02
CA MET A 48 -12.56 1.04 -8.46
C MET A 48 -12.83 2.31 -9.27
N SER A 49 -13.49 3.29 -8.67
CA SER A 49 -13.72 4.60 -9.27
C SER A 49 -12.44 5.42 -9.53
N MET A 50 -11.31 5.06 -8.93
CA MET A 50 -9.99 5.67 -9.21
C MET A 50 -9.14 4.83 -10.18
N ALA A 51 -9.55 3.60 -10.50
CA ALA A 51 -8.75 2.69 -11.33
C ALA A 51 -8.51 3.25 -12.74
N PRO A 52 -9.47 3.91 -13.41
CA PRO A 52 -9.22 4.55 -14.70
C PRO A 52 -8.14 5.63 -14.65
N ALA A 53 -8.12 6.45 -13.60
CA ALA A 53 -7.09 7.48 -13.42
C ALA A 53 -5.70 6.85 -13.24
N LEU A 54 -5.59 5.80 -12.41
CA LEU A 54 -4.33 5.06 -12.27
C LEU A 54 -3.87 4.44 -13.60
N ARG A 55 -4.79 3.85 -14.38
CA ARG A 55 -4.49 3.28 -15.70
C ARG A 55 -3.96 4.35 -16.66
N TYR A 56 -4.57 5.53 -16.66
CA TYR A 56 -4.14 6.65 -17.50
C TYR A 56 -2.73 7.13 -17.12
N SER A 57 -2.49 7.42 -15.83
CA SER A 57 -1.15 7.82 -15.35
C SER A 57 -0.08 6.77 -15.68
N LEU A 58 -0.40 5.47 -15.59
CA LEU A 58 0.52 4.40 -15.99
C LEU A 58 0.91 4.50 -17.48
N GLY A 59 -0.02 4.85 -18.36
CA GLY A 59 0.27 5.13 -19.78
C GLY A 59 1.29 6.26 -19.92
N ASP A 60 1.06 7.37 -19.23
CA ASP A 60 1.95 8.53 -19.24
C ASP A 60 3.36 8.22 -18.68
N PHE A 61 3.48 7.28 -17.73
CA PHE A 61 4.77 6.80 -17.23
C PHE A 61 5.46 5.85 -18.22
N ILE A 62 4.71 4.98 -18.89
CA ILE A 62 5.24 4.06 -19.92
C ILE A 62 5.83 4.86 -21.08
N ASP A 63 5.11 5.85 -21.59
CA ASP A 63 5.56 6.70 -22.69
C ASP A 63 6.82 7.48 -22.31
N TYR A 64 6.85 8.04 -21.10
CA TYR A 64 8.03 8.73 -20.59
C TYR A 64 9.22 7.77 -20.46
N TYR A 65 9.00 6.58 -19.90
CA TYR A 65 10.03 5.54 -19.73
C TYR A 65 10.63 5.10 -21.08
N ALA A 66 9.80 4.96 -22.12
CA ALA A 66 10.26 4.64 -23.47
C ALA A 66 11.17 5.74 -24.03
N ARG A 67 10.79 7.02 -23.89
CA ARG A 67 11.59 8.16 -24.38
C ARG A 67 12.97 8.25 -23.72
N ILE A 68 13.05 8.03 -22.40
CA ILE A 68 14.33 8.06 -21.68
C ILE A 68 15.16 6.79 -21.88
N GLY A 69 14.57 5.68 -22.32
CA GLY A 69 15.29 4.48 -22.74
C GLY A 69 16.04 4.69 -24.05
N LEU A 70 15.41 5.37 -25.01
CA LEU A 70 16.00 5.68 -26.32
C LEU A 70 17.15 6.70 -26.26
N ARG A 71 17.15 7.60 -25.26
CA ARG A 71 18.25 8.56 -25.05
C ARG A 71 19.48 8.00 -24.31
N GLY A 72 19.39 6.79 -23.77
CA GLY A 72 20.45 6.16 -22.98
C GLY A 72 21.29 5.10 -23.70
N GLY A 73 21.05 4.87 -24.99
CA GLY A 73 21.91 3.98 -25.80
C GLY A 73 23.26 4.62 -26.09
N PRO A 74 24.37 3.87 -26.13
CA PRO A 74 25.66 4.42 -26.54
C PRO A 74 25.50 4.93 -27.98
N GLY A 75 25.55 6.25 -28.16
CA GLY A 75 25.63 6.84 -29.50
C GLY A 75 26.88 6.32 -30.22
N PRO A 76 26.86 6.23 -31.56
CA PRO A 76 28.02 5.77 -32.32
C PRO A 76 29.21 6.67 -31.99
N ALA A 77 30.33 6.04 -31.62
CA ALA A 77 31.58 6.73 -31.33
C ALA A 77 31.97 7.61 -32.53
N PRO A 78 32.41 8.86 -32.32
CA PRO A 78 32.98 9.64 -33.41
C PRO A 78 34.29 8.97 -33.84
N HIS A 79 34.39 8.73 -35.15
CA HIS A 79 35.61 8.28 -35.83
C HIS A 79 36.82 9.11 -35.39
N PRO A 80 38.00 8.50 -35.15
CA PRO A 80 39.23 9.26 -35.06
C PRO A 80 39.64 9.68 -36.48
N SER A 81 39.72 10.98 -36.71
CA SER A 81 40.43 11.54 -37.86
C SER A 81 41.93 11.52 -37.56
N ASP A 82 42.66 10.70 -38.30
CA ASP A 82 44.11 10.78 -38.43
C ASP A 82 44.50 12.14 -39.02
N GLU A 83 45.38 12.88 -38.36
CA GLU A 83 46.31 13.79 -39.05
C GLU A 83 47.60 13.96 -38.24
N GLN A 84 48.71 13.61 -38.90
CA GLN A 84 50.08 13.65 -38.43
C GLN A 84 50.74 15.01 -38.77
N GLY A 85 51.70 15.40 -37.93
CA GLY A 85 52.80 16.32 -38.27
C GLY A 85 52.76 17.63 -37.47
N THR A 86 53.85 18.20 -36.94
CA THR A 86 55.30 17.92 -36.98
C THR A 86 55.99 18.78 -35.91
N ASN A 87 57.09 18.27 -35.36
CA ASN A 87 58.22 18.88 -34.62
C ASN A 87 58.29 20.40 -34.36
N GLY A 88 58.78 20.75 -33.15
CA GLY A 88 59.49 22.00 -32.87
C GLY A 88 60.05 22.06 -31.44
N GLN A 89 61.37 21.94 -31.31
CA GLN A 89 62.16 21.96 -30.06
C GLN A 89 62.18 23.33 -29.36
N GLY A 90 62.34 23.35 -28.03
CA GLY A 90 62.67 24.57 -27.28
C GLY A 90 63.00 24.31 -25.81
N ARG A 91 64.25 24.61 -25.43
CA ARG A 91 64.88 24.40 -24.11
C ARG A 91 64.43 25.39 -23.03
N GLY A 92 64.52 24.96 -21.76
CA GLY A 92 65.30 25.70 -20.75
C GLY A 92 64.59 26.47 -19.62
N HIS A 93 65.00 26.12 -18.39
CA HIS A 93 65.25 26.98 -17.21
C HIS A 93 64.23 27.11 -16.06
N ASP A 94 64.80 26.84 -14.87
CA ASP A 94 64.38 27.08 -13.48
C ASP A 94 63.79 28.47 -13.17
N ALA A 95 62.91 28.54 -12.16
CA ALA A 95 63.20 29.18 -10.86
C ALA A 95 61.93 29.42 -10.00
N ARG A 96 62.08 29.13 -8.69
CA ARG A 96 61.18 29.47 -7.57
C ARG A 96 61.06 30.98 -7.32
N ARG A 97 59.87 31.51 -6.98
CA ARG A 97 59.63 32.29 -5.72
C ARG A 97 58.15 32.74 -5.50
N LYS A 98 57.66 32.39 -4.29
CA LYS A 98 56.74 33.09 -3.34
C LYS A 98 55.87 34.27 -3.81
N VAL A 99 54.59 34.31 -3.37
CA VAL A 99 54.06 35.18 -2.27
C VAL A 99 52.67 34.68 -1.79
N ARG A 100 52.43 34.89 -0.49
CA ARG A 100 51.34 34.53 0.45
C ARG A 100 50.29 35.67 0.45
N GLU A 101 48.96 35.45 0.54
CA GLU A 101 48.10 35.53 1.75
C GLU A 101 46.70 36.02 1.24
N GLN A 102 45.53 35.48 1.59
CA GLN A 102 44.74 35.89 2.77
C GLN A 102 43.52 34.97 2.99
N HIS A 103 43.32 34.63 4.26
CA HIS A 103 42.10 34.07 4.86
C HIS A 103 41.01 35.13 5.03
N VAL A 104 39.74 34.76 4.81
CA VAL A 104 38.58 35.16 5.64
C VAL A 104 37.53 34.04 5.62
N THR A 105 37.17 33.52 6.79
CA THR A 105 35.91 32.77 7.08
C THR A 105 34.97 33.68 7.88
N PRO A 106 33.64 33.44 7.86
CA PRO A 106 32.99 32.78 9.02
C PRO A 106 31.84 31.84 8.59
N SER A 107 31.81 30.57 9.01
CA SER A 107 31.14 30.01 10.21
C SER A 107 29.80 29.29 9.91
N PRO A 108 29.38 28.34 10.78
CA PRO A 108 28.70 27.11 10.39
C PRO A 108 27.24 26.99 10.90
N ALA A 109 26.41 26.21 10.21
CA ALA A 109 25.17 25.65 10.77
C ALA A 109 24.65 24.49 9.92
N GLY A 110 24.22 23.41 10.57
CA GLY A 110 23.21 22.51 10.01
C GLY A 110 23.67 21.09 9.72
N SER A 111 23.79 20.29 10.78
CA SER A 111 23.76 18.84 10.73
C SER A 111 22.56 18.33 9.92
N VAL A 112 22.80 17.55 8.87
CA VAL A 112 21.81 16.58 8.39
C VAL A 112 22.54 15.30 8.04
N GLY A 113 22.59 14.40 9.03
CA GLY A 113 22.81 12.99 8.73
C GLY A 113 21.56 12.44 8.06
N SER A 114 21.73 11.75 6.94
CA SER A 114 21.26 10.38 6.76
C SER A 114 21.64 9.92 5.35
N ASP A 115 22.49 8.89 5.29
CA ASP A 115 22.76 8.07 4.12
C ASP A 115 21.45 7.45 3.58
N ASP A 116 20.73 8.19 2.73
CA ASP A 116 19.70 7.65 1.87
C ASP A 116 20.30 7.57 0.46
N HIS A 117 20.66 6.36 0.00
CA HIS A 117 21.25 6.17 -1.32
C HIS A 117 20.33 6.80 -2.39
N ALA A 118 20.77 7.94 -2.92
CA ALA A 118 20.00 8.90 -3.72
C ALA A 118 19.21 8.25 -4.86
N HIS A 119 17.94 7.92 -4.61
CA HIS A 119 17.01 7.57 -5.68
C HIS A 119 16.69 8.85 -6.48
N ARG A 120 17.21 8.95 -7.71
CA ARG A 120 16.89 10.07 -8.60
C ARG A 120 15.42 9.94 -9.04
N VAL A 121 14.62 10.95 -8.74
CA VAL A 121 13.23 11.02 -9.20
C VAL A 121 13.22 11.50 -10.66
N LEU A 122 12.64 10.71 -11.55
CA LEU A 122 12.59 10.97 -12.98
C LEU A 122 11.28 11.64 -13.41
N LYS A 123 10.16 11.24 -12.81
CA LYS A 123 8.82 11.79 -13.04
C LYS A 123 7.95 11.54 -11.80
N SER A 124 7.14 12.50 -11.40
CA SER A 124 6.18 12.35 -10.31
C SER A 124 4.80 12.83 -10.73
N GLU A 125 3.77 12.14 -10.26
CA GLU A 125 2.36 12.46 -10.47
C GLU A 125 1.57 12.10 -9.21
N PHE A 126 0.34 12.58 -9.09
CA PHE A 126 -0.56 12.11 -8.05
C PHE A 126 -1.99 12.00 -8.59
N ILE A 127 -2.75 11.08 -8.00
CA ILE A 127 -4.19 10.97 -8.18
C ILE A 127 -4.87 11.15 -6.82
N GLU A 128 -5.98 11.89 -6.78
CA GLU A 128 -6.70 12.20 -5.54
C GLU A 128 -8.19 12.02 -5.72
N ARG A 129 -8.85 11.38 -4.74
CA ARG A 129 -10.30 11.23 -4.64
C ARG A 129 -10.69 10.93 -3.19
N ASP A 130 -11.81 11.48 -2.71
CA ASP A 130 -12.41 11.19 -1.39
C ASP A 130 -11.41 11.19 -0.22
N ASN A 131 -10.58 12.25 -0.13
CA ASN A 131 -9.50 12.41 0.86
C ASN A 131 -8.39 11.36 0.81
N ARG A 132 -8.26 10.62 -0.29
CA ARG A 132 -7.14 9.70 -0.53
C ARG A 132 -6.31 10.21 -1.69
N LYS A 133 -5.03 10.40 -1.41
CA LYS A 133 -4.04 10.82 -2.39
C LYS A 133 -3.04 9.71 -2.61
N TYR A 134 -2.81 9.35 -3.87
CA TYR A 134 -1.81 8.38 -4.28
C TYR A 134 -0.72 9.12 -5.01
N PHE A 135 0.50 9.07 -4.50
CA PHE A 135 1.69 9.62 -5.13
C PHE A 135 2.36 8.54 -5.96
N LEU A 136 2.68 8.86 -7.22
CA LEU A 136 3.32 7.99 -8.19
C LEU A 136 4.68 8.60 -8.54
N ASP A 137 5.76 7.96 -8.09
CA ASP A 137 7.13 8.44 -8.34
C ASP A 137 7.88 7.42 -9.20
N LEU A 138 8.20 7.75 -10.45
CA LEU A 138 9.16 6.98 -11.25
C LEU A 138 10.57 7.38 -10.83
N LYS A 139 11.33 6.43 -10.30
CA LYS A 139 12.67 6.64 -9.73
C LYS A 139 13.70 5.72 -10.38
N GLU A 140 14.97 6.12 -10.30
CA GLU A 140 16.12 5.36 -10.77
C GLU A 140 17.09 5.09 -9.61
N ASN A 141 17.59 3.86 -9.55
CA ASN A 141 18.65 3.45 -8.64
C ASN A 141 19.65 2.51 -9.35
N GLN A 142 20.69 2.06 -8.65
CA GLN A 142 21.70 1.15 -9.19
C GLN A 142 21.13 -0.17 -9.74
N ARG A 143 19.94 -0.59 -9.28
CA ARG A 143 19.26 -1.82 -9.73
C ARG A 143 18.33 -1.59 -10.93
N GLY A 144 18.18 -0.34 -11.36
CA GLY A 144 17.32 0.07 -12.47
C GLY A 144 16.22 1.04 -12.04
N ARG A 145 15.22 1.18 -12.92
CA ARG A 145 14.10 2.11 -12.76
C ARG A 145 12.87 1.42 -12.19
N PHE A 146 12.12 2.12 -11.35
CA PHE A 146 10.93 1.60 -10.70
C PHE A 146 9.91 2.70 -10.43
N LEU A 147 8.63 2.36 -10.50
CA LEU A 147 7.52 3.22 -10.08
C LEU A 147 7.13 2.89 -8.64
N ARG A 148 7.20 3.88 -7.76
CA ARG A 148 6.71 3.78 -6.38
C ARG A 148 5.32 4.40 -6.31
N ILE A 149 4.34 3.64 -5.85
CA ILE A 149 2.97 4.11 -5.63
C ILE A 149 2.71 4.12 -4.12
N ARG A 150 2.48 5.30 -3.55
CA ARG A 150 2.24 5.52 -2.12
C ARG A 150 0.89 6.15 -1.89
N GLN A 151 0.05 5.51 -1.09
CA GLN A 151 -1.21 6.08 -0.60
C GLN A 151 -0.99 6.86 0.69
N THR A 152 -1.52 8.06 0.72
CA THR A 152 -1.72 8.89 1.91
C THR A 152 -3.19 9.26 2.03
N VAL A 153 -3.67 9.48 3.25
CA VAL A 153 -5.02 10.01 3.50
C VAL A 153 -4.83 11.48 3.88
N SER A 154 -5.50 12.39 3.17
CA SER A 154 -5.48 13.83 3.46
C SER A 154 -6.08 14.04 4.86
N LYS A 155 -5.23 14.40 5.82
CA LYS A 155 -5.66 14.83 7.16
C LYS A 155 -6.29 16.22 7.00
N GLY A 156 -7.60 16.33 7.22
CA GLY A 156 -8.27 17.63 7.24
C GLY A 156 -7.65 18.55 8.32
N HIS A 157 -7.51 19.84 7.98
CA HIS A 157 -7.18 20.91 8.91
C HIS A 157 -8.26 20.95 10.01
N GLY A 158 -7.93 20.49 11.21
CA GLY A 158 -8.85 20.44 12.34
C GLY A 158 -8.76 19.17 13.18
N SER A 159 -8.11 18.10 12.68
CA SER A 159 -7.79 16.93 13.51
C SER A 159 -6.36 16.99 14.03
N MET A 160 -6.07 18.01 14.84
CA MET A 160 -5.06 17.92 15.89
C MET A 160 -5.66 17.17 17.09
N GLY A 161 -6.13 15.94 16.84
CA GLY A 161 -6.31 14.96 17.89
C GLY A 161 -5.12 14.02 17.78
N TYR A 162 -4.31 13.91 18.84
CA TYR A 162 -3.38 12.86 19.31
C TYR A 162 -3.12 11.56 18.49
N TYR A 163 -3.34 11.54 17.18
CA TYR A 163 -3.44 10.36 16.32
C TYR A 163 -2.36 10.40 15.24
N GLY A 164 -1.40 9.50 15.43
CA GLY A 164 -0.21 9.30 14.63
C GLY A 164 -0.45 9.03 13.15
N GLN A 165 0.66 9.03 12.41
CA GLN A 165 0.74 8.78 10.99
C GLN A 165 -0.07 7.54 10.59
N GLY A 166 -1.01 7.70 9.66
CA GLY A 166 -1.68 6.58 9.03
C GLY A 166 -0.65 5.67 8.37
N ILE A 167 -0.81 4.36 8.53
CA ILE A 167 0.06 3.36 7.91
C ILE A 167 0.13 3.64 6.40
N GLU A 168 1.27 4.15 5.93
CA GLU A 168 1.48 4.45 4.51
C GLU A 168 1.48 3.13 3.73
N GLN A 169 0.47 2.93 2.88
CA GLN A 169 0.42 1.80 1.98
C GLN A 169 1.25 2.12 0.75
N THR A 170 2.30 1.35 0.51
CA THR A 170 3.21 1.55 -0.62
C THR A 170 3.45 0.24 -1.34
N ILE A 171 3.50 0.30 -2.68
CA ILE A 171 4.03 -0.77 -3.55
C ILE A 171 5.10 -0.21 -4.48
N VAL A 172 6.01 -1.06 -4.94
CA VAL A 172 7.13 -0.69 -5.80
C VAL A 172 7.20 -1.60 -7.03
N LEU A 173 6.84 -1.07 -8.19
CA LEU A 173 6.78 -1.78 -9.46
C LEU A 173 8.06 -1.54 -10.27
N PRO A 174 8.80 -2.58 -10.69
CA PRO A 174 9.87 -2.41 -11.67
C PRO A 174 9.33 -1.80 -12.97
N ALA A 175 10.04 -0.82 -13.54
CA ALA A 175 9.55 -0.08 -14.70
C ALA A 175 9.32 -0.97 -15.94
N GLN A 176 10.08 -2.07 -16.04
CA GLN A 176 9.94 -3.05 -17.12
C GLN A 176 8.57 -3.74 -17.16
N GLY A 177 7.84 -3.80 -16.03
CA GLY A 177 6.55 -4.48 -15.95
C GLY A 177 5.34 -3.54 -15.93
N LEU A 178 5.52 -2.26 -16.27
CA LEU A 178 4.44 -1.27 -16.22
C LEU A 178 3.34 -1.54 -17.24
N ILE A 179 3.71 -2.08 -18.41
CA ILE A 179 2.77 -2.39 -19.50
C ILE A 179 1.84 -3.53 -19.06
N GLU A 180 2.40 -4.64 -18.59
CA GLU A 180 1.64 -5.80 -18.12
C GLU A 180 0.75 -5.43 -16.93
N PHE A 181 1.24 -4.56 -16.03
CA PHE A 181 0.44 -4.07 -14.92
C PHE A 181 -0.73 -3.19 -15.39
N ARG A 182 -0.50 -2.27 -16.34
CA ARG A 182 -1.55 -1.44 -16.95
C ARG A 182 -2.58 -2.29 -17.68
N ASP A 183 -2.16 -3.30 -18.44
CA ASP A 183 -3.06 -4.14 -19.23
C ASP A 183 -3.90 -5.04 -18.32
N ALA A 184 -3.31 -5.61 -17.26
CA ALA A 184 -4.05 -6.32 -16.23
C ALA A 184 -5.07 -5.42 -15.52
N LEU A 185 -4.72 -4.15 -15.25
CA LEU A 185 -5.64 -3.16 -14.69
C LEU A 185 -6.76 -2.80 -15.67
N SER A 186 -6.45 -2.68 -16.97
CA SER A 186 -7.43 -2.39 -18.03
C SER A 186 -8.52 -3.45 -18.07
N GLN A 187 -8.12 -4.73 -18.12
CA GLN A 187 -9.06 -5.85 -18.10
C GLN A 187 -9.93 -5.84 -16.85
N LEU A 188 -9.37 -5.50 -15.68
CA LEU A 188 -10.16 -5.41 -14.45
C LEU A 188 -11.15 -4.23 -14.45
N ILE A 189 -10.84 -3.14 -15.16
CA ILE A 189 -11.77 -2.02 -15.33
C ILE A 189 -12.86 -2.39 -16.33
N GLU A 190 -12.53 -3.10 -17.41
CA GLU A 190 -13.53 -3.60 -18.37
C GLU A 190 -14.48 -4.61 -17.70
N ASP A 191 -13.93 -5.54 -16.91
CA ASP A 191 -14.71 -6.56 -16.20
C ASP A 191 -15.56 -5.97 -15.04
N TYR A 192 -15.11 -4.89 -14.39
CA TYR A 192 -15.67 -4.41 -13.11
C TYR A 192 -15.77 -2.87 -12.95
N GLY A 193 -15.78 -2.09 -14.03
CA GLY A 193 -15.75 -0.61 -13.97
C GLY A 193 -17.11 0.08 -13.87
N ASP A 194 -18.18 -0.61 -14.25
CA ASP A 194 -19.41 0.05 -14.75
C ASP A 194 -20.52 0.32 -13.71
N GLU A 195 -20.32 0.05 -12.42
CA GLU A 195 -21.46 -0.01 -11.47
C GLU A 195 -21.60 1.21 -10.52
N ASP A 196 -20.66 2.18 -10.54
CA ASP A 196 -20.74 3.35 -9.64
C ASP A 196 -21.13 4.66 -10.37
N ALA A 197 -21.41 4.63 -11.68
CA ALA A 197 -21.75 5.83 -12.46
C ALA A 197 -23.26 6.04 -12.69
N ASP A 198 -24.09 5.00 -12.52
CA ASP A 198 -25.49 5.01 -12.95
C ASP A 198 -26.51 5.24 -11.82
N GLU A 199 -26.26 6.23 -10.94
CA GLU A 199 -27.32 6.75 -10.07
C GLU A 199 -28.27 7.72 -10.82
N HIS A 200 -28.10 7.98 -12.13
CA HIS A 200 -28.99 8.89 -12.87
C HIS A 200 -29.23 8.50 -14.34
N GLY A 201 -29.55 7.24 -14.63
CA GLY A 201 -29.81 6.83 -16.02
C GLY A 201 -30.68 5.58 -16.16
N ARG A 202 -31.99 5.76 -16.28
CA ARG A 202 -32.87 4.72 -16.80
C ARG A 202 -32.48 4.44 -18.26
N THR A 203 -32.01 3.23 -18.56
CA THR A 203 -32.42 2.35 -19.69
C THR A 203 -31.34 1.29 -19.97
N GLY A 204 -31.68 0.00 -19.88
CA GLY A 204 -30.89 -1.08 -20.50
C GLY A 204 -30.62 -2.29 -19.62
N SER A 205 -31.60 -3.19 -19.51
CA SER A 205 -31.43 -4.58 -19.05
C SER A 205 -30.21 -5.25 -19.70
N ARG A 206 -29.35 -5.98 -18.98
CA ARG A 206 -29.57 -7.43 -18.78
C ARG A 206 -28.69 -8.16 -17.74
N ASN A 207 -27.83 -7.50 -16.95
CA ASN A 207 -26.88 -8.23 -16.07
C ASN A 207 -26.90 -7.86 -14.57
N ARG A 208 -27.90 -7.11 -14.06
CA ARG A 208 -27.92 -6.63 -12.66
C ARG A 208 -28.36 -7.65 -11.58
N LEU A 209 -28.58 -8.92 -11.91
CA LEU A 209 -29.16 -9.88 -10.94
C LEU A 209 -28.15 -10.68 -10.10
N ASP A 210 -26.84 -10.58 -10.36
CA ASP A 210 -25.85 -11.53 -9.80
C ASP A 210 -24.88 -10.93 -8.76
N SER A 211 -24.99 -9.65 -8.43
CA SER A 211 -24.17 -9.01 -7.39
C SER A 211 -24.96 -8.88 -6.08
N PRO A 212 -24.73 -9.74 -5.06
CA PRO A 212 -25.49 -9.69 -3.82
C PRO A 212 -25.27 -8.37 -3.09
N GLU A 213 -26.36 -7.67 -2.78
CA GLU A 213 -26.35 -6.51 -1.90
C GLU A 213 -25.84 -6.96 -0.51
N LEU A 214 -24.75 -6.35 -0.06
CA LEU A 214 -24.06 -6.77 1.17
C LEU A 214 -24.65 -6.02 2.38
N PRO A 215 -24.84 -6.69 3.53
CA PRO A 215 -25.41 -6.08 4.71
C PRO A 215 -24.51 -5.00 5.30
N GLU A 216 -25.11 -4.02 5.99
CA GLU A 216 -24.39 -2.91 6.63
C GLU A 216 -23.30 -3.42 7.60
N ALA A 217 -22.14 -2.75 7.56
CA ALA A 217 -21.03 -3.12 8.43
C ALA A 217 -21.31 -2.72 9.88
N ALA A 218 -21.17 -3.68 10.80
CA ALA A 218 -21.34 -3.42 12.23
C ALA A 218 -20.00 -3.10 12.90
N SER A 219 -20.01 -2.22 13.89
CA SER A 219 -18.85 -1.99 14.74
C SER A 219 -19.25 -1.59 16.16
N PHE A 220 -18.43 -1.96 17.14
CA PHE A 220 -18.60 -1.52 18.52
C PHE A 220 -17.24 -1.31 19.18
N ARG A 221 -17.24 -0.59 20.30
CA ARG A 221 -16.04 -0.30 21.09
C ARG A 221 -16.15 -0.95 22.46
N VAL A 222 -15.07 -1.59 22.90
CA VAL A 222 -14.89 -2.10 24.27
C VAL A 222 -13.51 -1.64 24.74
N ASP A 223 -13.45 -0.94 25.87
CA ASP A 223 -12.23 -0.34 26.40
C ASP A 223 -11.47 0.53 25.36
N ASN A 224 -10.19 0.24 25.17
CA ASN A 224 -9.31 0.82 24.15
C ASN A 224 -9.27 0.00 22.85
N LYS A 225 -10.26 -0.86 22.62
CA LYS A 225 -10.38 -1.70 21.43
C LYS A 225 -11.66 -1.36 20.66
N ARG A 226 -11.56 -1.38 19.32
CA ARG A 226 -12.73 -1.29 18.43
C ARG A 226 -12.79 -2.54 17.57
N PHE A 227 -13.97 -3.15 17.50
CA PHE A 227 -14.24 -4.31 16.67
C PHE A 227 -15.05 -3.89 15.46
N TYR A 228 -14.65 -4.33 14.26
CA TYR A 228 -15.36 -4.12 13.00
C TYR A 228 -15.77 -5.46 12.41
N PHE A 229 -16.97 -5.51 11.85
CA PHE A 229 -17.58 -6.67 11.21
C PHE A 229 -18.00 -6.26 9.80
N ASP A 230 -17.08 -6.46 8.85
CA ASP A 230 -17.30 -6.06 7.46
C ASP A 230 -17.70 -7.30 6.64
N VAL A 231 -18.90 -7.31 6.07
CA VAL A 231 -19.23 -8.30 5.03
C VAL A 231 -18.68 -7.83 3.70
N GLY A 232 -18.00 -8.74 3.01
CA GLY A 232 -17.43 -8.51 1.68
C GLY A 232 -17.70 -9.69 0.77
N SER A 233 -17.63 -9.45 -0.54
CA SER A 233 -17.64 -10.50 -1.55
C SER A 233 -16.40 -10.42 -2.44
N ASN A 234 -16.02 -11.57 -2.98
CA ASN A 234 -14.98 -11.70 -4.00
C ASN A 234 -15.28 -12.95 -4.85
N ARG A 235 -14.42 -13.27 -5.82
CA ARG A 235 -14.57 -14.46 -6.70
C ARG A 235 -14.73 -15.82 -6.00
N TYR A 236 -14.34 -15.92 -4.73
CA TYR A 236 -14.44 -17.14 -3.92
C TYR A 236 -15.72 -17.17 -3.07
N GLY A 237 -16.57 -16.15 -3.16
CA GLY A 237 -17.83 -16.01 -2.43
C GLY A 237 -17.82 -14.91 -1.38
N VAL A 238 -18.87 -14.91 -0.56
CA VAL A 238 -19.10 -13.95 0.53
C VAL A 238 -18.28 -14.34 1.77
N PHE A 239 -17.75 -13.34 2.47
CA PHE A 239 -16.94 -13.51 3.67
C PHE A 239 -17.19 -12.40 4.69
N LEU A 240 -17.03 -12.74 5.96
CA LEU A 240 -17.07 -11.81 7.08
C LEU A 240 -15.65 -11.52 7.52
N LYS A 241 -15.29 -10.24 7.58
CA LYS A 241 -14.00 -9.78 8.05
C LYS A 241 -14.18 -9.16 9.43
N ILE A 242 -13.61 -9.83 10.43
CA ILE A 242 -13.65 -9.38 11.82
C ILE A 242 -12.30 -8.74 12.14
N SER A 243 -12.28 -7.45 12.50
CA SER A 243 -11.06 -6.71 12.82
C SER A 243 -11.09 -6.20 14.26
N GLU A 244 -10.11 -6.59 15.07
CA GLU A 244 -9.81 -5.95 16.35
C GLU A 244 -8.77 -4.84 16.11
N VAL A 245 -9.09 -3.63 16.54
CA VAL A 245 -8.23 -2.46 16.39
C VAL A 245 -7.92 -1.86 17.75
N ARG A 246 -6.64 -1.85 18.13
CA ARG A 246 -6.08 -1.11 19.27
C ARG A 246 -4.82 -0.44 18.77
N GLN A 247 -4.81 0.87 18.65
CA GLN A 247 -3.68 1.58 18.06
C GLN A 247 -2.35 1.24 18.77
N PRO A 248 -1.25 1.04 18.01
CA PRO A 248 -1.13 1.04 16.54
C PRO A 248 -1.48 -0.29 15.86
N TYR A 249 -1.91 -1.29 16.62
CA TYR A 249 -2.12 -2.67 16.19
C TYR A 249 -3.52 -2.90 15.60
N ARG A 250 -3.56 -3.77 14.59
CA ARG A 250 -4.81 -4.27 14.00
C ARG A 250 -4.67 -5.76 13.74
N ASN A 251 -5.49 -6.55 14.41
CA ASN A 251 -5.63 -7.98 14.15
C ASN A 251 -6.89 -8.20 13.33
N THR A 252 -6.88 -9.13 12.37
CA THR A 252 -8.02 -9.35 11.49
C THR A 252 -8.07 -10.80 11.03
N ILE A 253 -9.27 -11.37 11.06
CA ILE A 253 -9.57 -12.68 10.48
C ILE A 253 -10.58 -12.53 9.33
N THR A 254 -10.68 -13.56 8.51
CA THR A 254 -11.67 -13.65 7.43
C THR A 254 -12.36 -15.00 7.53
N VAL A 255 -13.67 -14.97 7.72
CA VAL A 255 -14.51 -16.15 7.89
C VAL A 255 -15.38 -16.31 6.64
N PRO A 256 -15.27 -17.40 5.86
CA PRO A 256 -16.10 -17.63 4.69
C PRO A 256 -17.56 -17.89 5.11
N LEU A 257 -18.54 -17.47 4.30
CA LEU A 257 -19.98 -17.58 4.59
C LEU A 257 -20.40 -18.97 5.10
N LYS A 258 -19.89 -20.02 4.47
CA LYS A 258 -20.15 -21.42 4.83
C LYS A 258 -19.79 -21.81 6.27
N ALA A 259 -18.98 -21.00 6.96
CA ALA A 259 -18.55 -21.26 8.34
C ALA A 259 -19.26 -20.35 9.37
N TRP A 260 -20.08 -19.39 8.95
CA TRP A 260 -20.68 -18.41 9.85
C TRP A 260 -21.60 -19.03 10.89
N ALA A 261 -22.47 -19.96 10.47
CA ALA A 261 -23.38 -20.66 11.38
C ALA A 261 -22.61 -21.35 12.53
N ARG A 262 -21.61 -22.18 12.17
CA ARG A 262 -20.75 -22.85 13.16
C ARG A 262 -19.97 -21.87 14.04
N PHE A 263 -19.50 -20.77 13.48
CA PHE A 263 -18.82 -19.74 14.25
C PHE A 263 -19.78 -19.13 15.29
N GLY A 264 -20.97 -18.72 14.87
CA GLY A 264 -22.01 -18.17 15.74
C GLY A 264 -22.48 -19.15 16.82
N GLU A 265 -22.73 -20.41 16.47
CA GLU A 265 -23.12 -21.47 17.41
C GLU A 265 -22.09 -21.66 18.52
N ASN A 266 -20.79 -21.72 18.17
CA ASN A 266 -19.74 -21.82 19.19
C ASN A 266 -19.68 -20.58 20.09
N PHE A 267 -19.87 -19.38 19.53
CA PHE A 267 -19.93 -18.15 20.32
C PHE A 267 -21.08 -18.16 21.34
N ILE A 268 -22.29 -18.49 20.90
CA ILE A 268 -23.47 -18.59 21.78
C ILE A 268 -23.24 -19.63 22.87
N ARG A 269 -22.77 -20.83 22.50
CA ARG A 269 -22.49 -21.91 23.44
C ARG A 269 -21.48 -21.49 24.52
N TYR A 270 -20.37 -20.86 24.13
CA TYR A 270 -19.36 -20.41 25.07
C TYR A 270 -19.84 -19.22 25.92
N GLU A 271 -20.68 -18.35 25.39
CA GLU A 271 -21.30 -17.28 26.16
C GLU A 271 -22.19 -17.85 27.29
N GLU A 272 -23.05 -18.81 26.97
CA GLU A 272 -23.91 -19.49 27.93
C GLU A 272 -23.12 -20.28 28.98
N GLU A 273 -22.08 -20.99 28.55
CA GLU A 273 -21.17 -21.73 29.44
C GLU A 273 -20.44 -20.78 30.40
N MET A 274 -19.88 -19.69 29.89
CA MET A 274 -19.25 -18.66 30.73
C MET A 274 -20.27 -18.03 31.69
N ARG A 275 -21.48 -17.71 31.23
CA ARG A 275 -22.54 -17.14 32.08
C ARG A 275 -22.85 -18.08 33.25
N ARG A 276 -22.96 -19.39 33.01
CA ARG A 276 -23.14 -20.39 34.07
C ARG A 276 -21.98 -20.43 35.06
N ILE A 277 -20.74 -20.39 34.57
CA ILE A 277 -19.55 -20.37 35.42
C ILE A 277 -19.55 -19.13 36.33
N PHE A 278 -19.84 -17.94 35.78
CA PHE A 278 -19.87 -16.70 36.55
C PHE A 278 -21.03 -16.65 37.56
N SER A 279 -22.22 -17.14 37.19
CA SER A 279 -23.35 -17.22 38.12
C SER A 279 -23.07 -18.18 39.28
N CYS A 280 -22.50 -19.36 39.02
CA CYS A 280 -22.13 -20.32 40.06
C CYS A 280 -21.06 -19.77 41.00
N HIS A 281 -20.09 -19.00 40.50
CA HIS A 281 -19.09 -18.33 41.36
C HIS A 281 -19.71 -17.23 42.22
N LYS A 282 -20.76 -16.56 41.74
CA LYS A 282 -21.49 -15.54 42.50
C LYS A 282 -22.31 -16.17 43.62
N GLU A 283 -23.01 -17.27 43.34
CA GLU A 283 -23.79 -18.04 44.31
C GLU A 283 -22.89 -18.61 45.43
N LYS A 284 -21.79 -19.28 45.08
CA LYS A 284 -20.82 -19.76 46.09
C LYS A 284 -20.24 -18.66 46.98
N ARG A 285 -20.02 -17.45 46.43
CA ARG A 285 -19.52 -16.30 47.22
C ARG A 285 -20.59 -15.68 48.12
N THR A 286 -21.87 -15.84 47.77
CA THR A 286 -22.99 -15.38 48.60
C THR A 286 -23.33 -16.40 49.68
N GLU A 287 -23.32 -17.69 49.37
CA GLU A 287 -23.50 -18.79 50.33
C GLU A 287 -22.41 -18.78 51.42
N VAL A 288 -21.12 -18.68 51.07
CA VAL A 288 -20.03 -18.58 52.07
C VAL A 288 -20.19 -17.37 53.00
N ARG A 289 -20.79 -16.27 52.50
CA ARG A 289 -21.04 -15.07 53.30
C ARG A 289 -22.29 -15.19 54.18
N GLN A 290 -23.22 -16.06 53.81
CA GLN A 290 -24.45 -16.34 54.55
C GLN A 290 -24.18 -17.35 55.69
N ASP A 291 -23.42 -18.41 55.42
CA ASP A 291 -22.95 -19.36 56.44
C ASP A 291 -22.05 -18.69 57.50
N SER A 292 -21.31 -17.64 57.13
CA SER A 292 -20.48 -16.88 58.07
C SER A 292 -21.31 -15.95 58.99
N LEU A 293 -22.56 -15.63 58.63
CA LEU A 293 -23.45 -14.79 59.43
C LEU A 293 -24.38 -15.63 60.32
N GLU A 294 -24.64 -16.88 59.96
CA GLU A 294 -25.45 -17.81 60.77
C GLU A 294 -24.64 -18.58 61.83
N GLN A 295 -23.31 -18.39 61.87
CA GLN A 295 -22.42 -19.01 62.87
C GLN A 295 -22.06 -18.09 64.06
N ASP A 296 -22.55 -16.84 64.06
CA ASP A 296 -22.25 -15.81 65.07
C ASP A 296 -23.46 -15.44 65.98
N ASP A 297 -24.54 -16.22 65.96
CA ASP A 297 -25.69 -16.15 66.92
C ASP A 297 -25.76 -17.42 67.79
#